data_AF-A0A7S2WXS3-F1
#
_entry.id   AF-A0A7S2WXS3-F1
#
_cell.length_a   1.000
_cell.length_b   1.000
_cell.length_c   1.000
_cell.angle_alpha   90.00
_cell.angle_beta   90.00
_cell.angle_gamma   90.00
#
_symmetry.space_group_name_H-M   'P 1'
#
loop_
_entity.id
_entity.type
_entity.pdbx_description
1 polymer ?
#
loop_
_entity_poly.entity_id
_entity_poly.type
_entity_poly.pdbx_seq_one_letter_code
_entity_poly.pdbx_strand_id
1 'polypeptide(L)'
;AYGVLGVKSDASAKEIRKAYHKLALRMHPDKVQANNNNNNDDDDDNNAAALLEEAKAKFQQVQHIFSVLSDPEKRAYYDETGSLDFDRDMGTDLSGKDFDELYRYYRSVFAPVTEEDIEAFEQRYRGSEEERSDLLRYYGEFEGDMDKVFCYVLCSRPAEDGPRFLEVVRAAVGAG
;
A
#
# COMPACT_ATOMS: atom_id res chain seq x y z
N ALA A 1 -10.75 11.62 -11.30
CA ALA A 1 -9.46 10.94 -11.07
C ALA A 1 -8.83 11.35 -9.74
N TYR A 2 -8.42 12.61 -9.56
CA TYR A 2 -7.72 13.09 -8.36
C TYR A 2 -8.47 12.86 -7.04
N GLY A 3 -9.79 13.11 -7.01
CA GLY A 3 -10.62 12.87 -5.83
C GLY A 3 -10.71 11.40 -5.40
N VAL A 4 -10.57 10.45 -6.33
CA VAL A 4 -10.60 8.99 -6.02
C VAL A 4 -9.32 8.56 -5.32
N LEU A 5 -8.17 9.13 -5.72
CA LEU A 5 -6.89 8.95 -5.03
C LEU A 5 -6.79 9.81 -3.75
N GLY A 6 -7.73 10.73 -3.50
CA GLY A 6 -7.69 11.65 -2.37
C GLY A 6 -6.57 12.68 -2.47
N VAL A 7 -6.13 13.02 -3.68
CA VAL A 7 -5.08 14.01 -3.93
C VAL A 7 -5.67 15.24 -4.63
N LYS A 8 -4.98 16.38 -4.52
CA LYS A 8 -5.33 17.59 -5.26
C LYS A 8 -4.93 17.46 -6.74
N SER A 9 -5.53 18.26 -7.60
CA SER A 9 -5.21 18.30 -9.05
C SER A 9 -3.80 18.80 -9.34
N ASP A 10 -3.21 19.59 -8.43
CA ASP A 10 -1.82 20.06 -8.49
C ASP A 10 -0.80 19.06 -7.90
N ALA A 11 -1.24 17.88 -7.45
CA ALA A 11 -0.38 16.91 -6.80
C ALA A 11 0.77 16.46 -7.70
N SER A 12 1.97 16.37 -7.13
CA SER A 12 3.16 15.87 -7.81
C SER A 12 3.06 14.37 -8.10
N ALA A 13 3.81 13.88 -9.08
CA ALA A 13 3.87 12.45 -9.40
C ALA A 13 4.28 11.58 -8.18
N LYS A 14 5.06 12.15 -7.25
CA LYS A 14 5.46 11.49 -6.01
C LYS A 14 4.29 11.35 -5.03
N GLU A 15 3.43 12.36 -4.93
CA GLU A 15 2.23 12.33 -4.10
C GLU A 15 1.16 11.38 -4.66
N ILE A 16 0.99 11.37 -5.99
CA ILE A 16 0.09 10.45 -6.70
C ILE A 16 0.53 8.99 -6.44
N ARG A 17 1.84 8.69 -6.57
CA ARG A 17 2.39 7.37 -6.22
C ARG A 17 2.17 6.98 -4.76
N LYS A 18 2.38 7.92 -3.84
CA LYS A 18 2.20 7.68 -2.40
C LYS A 18 0.72 7.40 -2.07
N ALA A 19 -0.19 8.16 -2.66
CA ALA A 19 -1.63 7.97 -2.48
C ALA A 19 -2.11 6.65 -3.08
N TYR A 20 -1.66 6.30 -4.29
CA TYR A 20 -1.94 5.02 -4.92
C TYR A 20 -1.46 3.85 -4.05
N HIS A 21 -0.22 3.90 -3.55
CA HIS A 21 0.32 2.85 -2.69
C HIS A 21 -0.52 2.65 -1.42
N LYS A 22 -0.96 3.76 -0.80
CA LYS A 22 -1.82 3.73 0.38
C LYS A 22 -3.21 3.14 0.08
N LEU A 23 -3.81 3.46 -1.07
CA LEU A 23 -5.09 2.87 -1.46
C LEU A 23 -4.94 1.38 -1.84
N ALA A 24 -3.94 1.04 -2.64
CA ALA A 24 -3.67 -0.33 -3.08
C ALA A 24 -3.51 -1.28 -1.88
N LEU A 25 -2.79 -0.84 -0.84
CA LEU A 25 -2.62 -1.60 0.40
C LEU A 25 -3.91 -1.75 1.22
N ARG A 26 -4.84 -0.77 1.17
CA ARG A 26 -6.14 -0.86 1.85
C ARG A 26 -7.10 -1.81 1.13
N MET A 27 -6.92 -1.96 -0.17
CA MET A 27 -7.81 -2.70 -1.07
C MET A 27 -7.27 -4.07 -1.47
N HIS A 28 -6.14 -4.49 -0.88
CA HIS A 28 -5.54 -5.78 -1.16
C HIS A 28 -6.44 -6.92 -0.67
N PRO A 29 -6.70 -7.96 -1.50
CA PRO A 29 -7.60 -9.06 -1.15
C PRO A 29 -7.22 -9.79 0.13
N ASP A 30 -5.92 -9.86 0.46
CA ASP A 30 -5.41 -10.45 1.72
C ASP A 30 -5.92 -9.70 2.97
N LYS A 31 -6.05 -8.37 2.88
CA LYS A 31 -6.55 -7.53 3.98
C LYS A 31 -8.08 -7.56 4.10
N VAL A 32 -8.77 -7.80 2.99
CA VAL A 32 -10.24 -7.97 2.94
C VAL A 32 -10.64 -9.36 3.43
N GLN A 33 -9.86 -10.40 3.12
CA GLN A 33 -10.04 -11.75 3.67
C GLN A 33 -9.78 -11.80 5.19
N ALA A 34 -8.74 -11.11 5.68
CA ALA A 34 -8.43 -11.08 7.11
C ALA A 34 -9.53 -10.43 7.98
N ASN A 35 -10.28 -9.45 7.43
CA ASN A 35 -11.38 -8.81 8.16
C ASN A 35 -12.66 -9.65 8.22
N ASN A 36 -12.84 -10.66 7.35
CA ASN A 36 -14.02 -11.55 7.38
C ASN A 36 -13.82 -12.78 8.26
N ASN A 37 -12.58 -13.18 8.56
CA ASN A 37 -12.31 -14.37 9.37
C ASN A 37 -12.59 -14.20 10.88
N ASN A 38 -13.09 -13.04 11.32
CA ASN A 38 -13.40 -12.76 12.73
C ASN A 38 -14.88 -12.96 13.12
N ASN A 39 -15.77 -13.30 12.18
CA ASN A 39 -17.18 -13.56 12.50
C ASN A 39 -17.51 -15.04 12.26
N ASN A 40 -17.53 -15.82 13.35
CA ASN A 40 -17.97 -17.22 13.41
C ASN A 40 -19.51 -17.33 13.36
N ASP A 41 -20.19 -16.75 12.36
CA ASP A 41 -21.64 -16.93 12.19
C ASP A 41 -21.97 -17.33 10.75
N ASP A 42 -22.52 -18.54 10.60
CA ASP A 42 -22.80 -19.30 9.37
C ASP A 42 -23.84 -18.68 8.39
N ASP A 43 -24.14 -17.38 8.47
CA ASP A 43 -25.17 -16.69 7.66
C ASP A 43 -24.63 -15.53 6.76
N ASP A 44 -23.32 -15.21 6.79
CA ASP A 44 -22.74 -13.98 6.18
C ASP A 44 -21.90 -14.21 4.90
N ASP A 45 -21.98 -15.39 4.29
CA ASP A 45 -21.15 -15.79 3.15
C ASP A 45 -21.40 -14.95 1.86
N ASN A 46 -22.62 -14.38 1.74
CA ASN A 46 -22.99 -13.52 0.62
C ASN A 46 -22.41 -12.09 0.71
N ASN A 47 -22.08 -11.62 1.91
CA ASN A 47 -21.63 -10.25 2.18
C ASN A 47 -20.10 -10.12 1.99
N ALA A 48 -19.38 -11.20 2.33
CA ALA A 48 -17.95 -11.34 2.11
C ALA A 48 -17.57 -11.30 0.62
N ALA A 49 -18.32 -12.03 -0.22
CA ALA A 49 -18.14 -12.04 -1.66
C ALA A 49 -18.44 -10.66 -2.28
N ALA A 50 -19.51 -10.00 -1.83
CA ALA A 50 -19.87 -8.65 -2.28
C ALA A 50 -18.83 -7.59 -1.90
N LEU A 51 -18.27 -7.64 -0.69
CA LEU A 51 -17.20 -6.74 -0.24
C LEU A 51 -15.89 -6.96 -1.01
N LEU A 52 -15.56 -8.22 -1.33
CA LEU A 52 -14.38 -8.57 -2.13
C LEU A 52 -14.54 -8.10 -3.58
N GLU A 53 -15.75 -8.23 -4.13
CA GLU A 53 -16.09 -7.73 -5.48
C GLU A 53 -16.05 -6.20 -5.52
N GLU A 54 -16.60 -5.51 -4.52
CA GLU A 54 -16.54 -4.05 -4.40
C GLU A 54 -15.10 -3.55 -4.21
N ALA A 55 -14.28 -4.29 -3.44
CA ALA A 55 -12.85 -4.02 -3.29
C ALA A 55 -12.09 -4.24 -4.60
N LYS A 56 -12.36 -5.31 -5.35
CA LYS A 56 -11.78 -5.53 -6.69
C LYS A 56 -12.16 -4.42 -7.66
N ALA A 57 -13.42 -4.04 -7.72
CA ALA A 57 -13.91 -3.01 -8.64
C ALA A 57 -13.25 -1.65 -8.37
N LYS A 58 -13.23 -1.23 -7.10
CA LYS A 58 -12.56 0.01 -6.68
C LYS A 58 -11.05 -0.08 -6.86
N PHE A 59 -10.42 -1.24 -6.66
CA PHE A 59 -8.98 -1.43 -6.91
C PHE A 59 -8.64 -1.25 -8.38
N GLN A 60 -9.39 -1.88 -9.29
CA GLN A 60 -9.24 -1.70 -10.73
C GLN A 60 -9.40 -0.24 -11.13
N GLN A 61 -10.38 0.46 -10.55
CA GLN A 61 -10.63 1.87 -10.82
C GLN A 61 -9.46 2.75 -10.36
N VAL A 62 -8.90 2.48 -9.17
CA VAL A 62 -7.74 3.20 -8.62
C VAL A 62 -6.48 2.93 -9.45
N GLN A 63 -6.30 1.70 -9.92
CA GLN A 63 -5.18 1.28 -10.75
C GLN A 63 -5.21 1.95 -12.13
N HIS A 64 -6.39 2.02 -12.74
CA HIS A 64 -6.62 2.73 -14.00
C HIS A 64 -6.40 4.24 -13.84
N ILE A 65 -6.88 4.84 -12.76
CA ILE A 65 -6.62 6.25 -12.46
C ILE A 65 -5.12 6.51 -12.26
N PHE A 66 -4.41 5.61 -11.60
CA PHE A 66 -2.97 5.73 -11.41
C PHE A 66 -2.19 5.57 -12.71
N SER A 67 -2.56 4.67 -13.62
CA SER A 67 -1.87 4.51 -14.91
C SER A 67 -1.95 5.79 -15.75
N VAL A 68 -3.08 6.50 -15.69
CA VAL A 68 -3.27 7.79 -16.36
C VAL A 68 -2.52 8.92 -15.64
N LEU A 69 -2.63 9.02 -14.32
CA LEU A 69 -2.05 10.15 -13.57
C LEU A 69 -0.55 10.03 -13.28
N SER A 70 0.02 8.83 -13.40
CA SER A 70 1.45 8.60 -13.20
C SER A 70 2.30 8.95 -14.42
N ASP A 71 1.70 8.90 -15.62
CA ASP A 71 2.34 9.26 -16.88
C ASP A 71 2.07 10.74 -17.22
N PRO A 72 3.10 11.57 -17.49
CA PRO A 72 2.93 12.98 -17.80
C PRO A 72 2.05 13.25 -19.03
N GLU A 73 2.12 12.40 -20.05
CA GLU A 73 1.38 12.55 -21.31
C GLU A 73 -0.09 12.16 -21.11
N LYS A 74 -0.34 11.03 -20.44
CA LYS A 74 -1.70 10.58 -20.12
C LYS A 74 -2.39 11.52 -19.11
N ARG A 75 -1.62 12.08 -18.17
CA ARG A 75 -2.12 13.08 -17.23
C ARG A 75 -2.51 14.37 -17.94
N ALA A 76 -1.68 14.86 -18.86
CA ALA A 76 -2.00 16.06 -19.63
C ALA A 76 -3.28 15.87 -20.44
N TYR A 77 -3.47 14.70 -21.05
CA TYR A 77 -4.71 14.37 -21.75
C TYR A 77 -5.92 14.33 -20.81
N TYR A 78 -5.78 13.73 -19.61
CA TYR A 78 -6.84 13.75 -18.61
C TYR A 78 -7.19 15.18 -18.16
N ASP A 79 -6.18 16.04 -17.99
CA ASP A 79 -6.37 17.44 -17.59
C ASP A 79 -7.07 18.27 -18.69
N GLU A 80 -6.87 17.93 -19.96
CA GLU A 80 -7.48 18.62 -21.11
C GLU A 80 -8.88 18.08 -21.48
N THR A 81 -9.08 16.77 -21.42
CA THR A 81 -10.30 16.10 -21.90
C THR A 81 -11.22 15.60 -20.79
N GLY A 82 -10.70 15.44 -19.58
CA GLY A 82 -11.38 14.76 -18.47
C GLY A 82 -11.50 13.23 -18.64
N SER A 83 -10.97 12.66 -19.73
CA SER A 83 -11.07 11.24 -20.06
C SER A 83 -9.93 10.44 -19.44
N LEU A 84 -10.28 9.35 -18.76
CA LEU A 84 -9.32 8.35 -18.27
C LEU A 84 -8.99 7.30 -19.36
N ASP A 85 -9.76 7.28 -20.43
CA ASP A 85 -9.66 6.32 -21.52
C ASP A 85 -8.59 6.74 -22.54
N PHE A 86 -7.47 7.33 -22.10
CA PHE A 86 -6.36 7.76 -22.97
C PHE A 86 -5.96 6.66 -23.94
N ASP A 87 -5.81 5.43 -23.42
CA ASP A 87 -5.36 4.31 -24.25
C ASP A 87 -6.43 3.85 -25.26
N ARG A 88 -7.72 3.97 -24.93
CA ARG A 88 -8.80 3.66 -25.88
C ARG A 88 -8.95 4.76 -26.93
N ASP A 89 -8.86 6.03 -26.53
CA ASP A 89 -9.05 7.19 -27.40
C ASP A 89 -7.85 7.39 -28.36
N MET A 90 -6.64 7.06 -27.93
CA MET A 90 -5.43 7.05 -28.76
C MET A 90 -5.19 5.72 -29.49
N GLY A 91 -6.06 4.73 -29.31
CA GLY A 91 -5.94 3.42 -29.97
C GLY A 91 -4.77 2.55 -29.48
N THR A 92 -4.28 2.80 -28.26
CA THR A 92 -3.21 2.06 -27.56
C THR A 92 -3.73 1.06 -26.51
N ASP A 93 -5.04 0.77 -26.47
CA ASP A 93 -5.65 -0.21 -25.58
C ASP A 93 -5.08 -1.63 -25.81
N LEU A 94 -4.28 -2.11 -24.87
CA LEU A 94 -3.62 -3.41 -24.89
C LEU A 94 -4.28 -4.37 -23.91
N SER A 95 -5.43 -4.91 -24.30
CA SER A 95 -6.14 -5.94 -23.55
C SER A 95 -5.26 -7.17 -23.26
N GLY A 96 -5.22 -7.65 -22.01
CA GLY A 96 -4.82 -9.01 -21.56
C GLY A 96 -3.36 -9.44 -21.74
N LYS A 97 -2.67 -8.93 -22.76
CA LYS A 97 -1.25 -9.20 -23.06
C LYS A 97 -0.29 -8.33 -22.22
N ASP A 98 -0.79 -7.21 -21.69
CA ASP A 98 -0.03 -6.21 -20.92
C ASP A 98 0.36 -6.63 -19.51
N PHE A 99 -0.47 -7.41 -18.80
CA PHE A 99 -0.10 -7.88 -17.47
C PHE A 99 1.13 -8.79 -17.52
N ASP A 100 1.18 -9.65 -18.54
CA ASP A 100 2.29 -10.59 -18.73
C ASP A 100 3.57 -9.87 -19.19
N GLU A 101 3.45 -8.82 -20.00
CA GLU A 101 4.57 -8.01 -20.47
C GLU A 101 5.11 -7.07 -19.38
N LEU A 102 4.23 -6.47 -18.58
CA LEU A 102 4.59 -5.66 -17.41
C LEU A 102 5.18 -6.51 -16.27
N TYR A 103 4.66 -7.70 -16.03
CA TYR A 103 5.22 -8.66 -15.07
C TYR A 103 6.59 -9.17 -15.50
N ARG A 104 6.80 -9.40 -16.81
CA ARG A 104 8.12 -9.71 -17.38
C ARG A 104 9.08 -8.53 -17.25
N TYR A 105 8.64 -7.29 -17.50
CA TYR A 105 9.47 -6.10 -17.29
C TYR A 105 9.86 -5.97 -15.81
N TYR A 106 8.90 -6.09 -14.89
CA TYR A 106 9.16 -6.05 -13.45
C TYR A 106 10.16 -7.12 -13.00
N ARG A 107 10.01 -8.38 -13.45
CA ARG A 107 10.98 -9.46 -13.18
C ARG A 107 12.33 -9.29 -13.89
N SER A 108 12.40 -8.49 -14.94
CA SER A 108 13.65 -8.22 -15.65
C SER A 108 14.47 -7.09 -15.00
N VAL A 109 13.79 -6.15 -14.34
CA VAL A 109 14.41 -5.00 -13.64
C VAL A 109 14.64 -5.28 -12.16
N PHE A 110 13.73 -6.02 -11.53
CA PHE A 110 13.82 -6.41 -10.13
C PHE A 110 14.03 -7.92 -10.06
N ALA A 111 15.13 -8.33 -9.44
CA ALA A 111 15.35 -9.74 -9.16
C ALA A 111 14.15 -10.29 -8.36
N PRO A 112 13.74 -11.53 -8.62
CA PRO A 112 12.70 -12.17 -7.82
C PRO A 112 13.15 -12.12 -6.36
N VAL A 113 12.39 -11.42 -5.53
CA VAL A 113 12.64 -11.35 -4.09
C VAL A 113 12.57 -12.77 -3.57
N THR A 114 13.73 -13.27 -3.14
CA THR A 114 13.85 -14.60 -2.55
C THR A 114 13.46 -14.53 -1.07
N GLU A 115 13.13 -15.67 -0.48
CA GLU A 115 12.94 -15.76 0.97
C GLU A 115 14.20 -15.27 1.72
N GLU A 116 15.38 -15.55 1.18
CA GLU A 116 16.67 -15.07 1.70
C GLU A 116 16.77 -13.53 1.67
N ASP A 117 16.24 -12.86 0.64
CA ASP A 117 16.22 -11.39 0.57
C ASP A 117 15.29 -10.77 1.63
N ILE A 118 14.16 -11.44 1.91
CA ILE A 118 13.20 -11.00 2.94
C ILE A 118 13.83 -11.18 4.32
N GLU A 119 14.48 -12.32 4.58
CA GLU A 119 15.20 -12.57 5.82
C GLU A 119 16.39 -11.64 6.02
N ALA A 120 17.16 -11.37 4.96
CA ALA A 120 18.27 -10.42 5.01
C ALA A 120 17.80 -8.99 5.30
N PHE A 121 16.65 -8.60 4.74
CA PHE A 121 16.02 -7.31 5.05
C PHE A 121 15.53 -7.27 6.50
N GLU A 122 14.85 -8.31 6.99
CA GLU A 122 14.38 -8.41 8.37
C GLU A 122 15.55 -8.29 9.37
N GLN A 123 16.66 -9.00 9.12
CA GLN A 123 17.85 -8.94 9.95
C GLN A 123 18.51 -7.56 9.95
N ARG A 124 18.50 -6.87 8.81
CA ARG A 124 19.09 -5.53 8.68
C ARG A 124 18.22 -4.46 9.35
N TYR A 125 16.90 -4.61 9.25
CA TYR A 125 15.94 -3.65 9.76
C TYR A 125 15.77 -3.78 11.28
N ARG A 126 15.70 -5.00 11.80
CA ARG A 126 15.51 -5.27 13.24
C ARG A 126 16.72 -4.80 14.05
N GLY A 127 16.50 -3.79 14.89
CA GLY A 127 17.50 -3.20 15.78
C GLY A 127 18.25 -2.01 15.19
N SER A 128 17.94 -1.65 13.94
CA SER A 128 18.53 -0.53 13.24
C SER A 128 18.04 0.83 13.76
N GLU A 129 18.75 1.90 13.40
CA GLU A 129 18.24 3.26 13.64
C GLU A 129 16.98 3.57 12.82
N GLU A 130 16.78 2.91 11.68
CA GLU A 130 15.55 3.06 10.88
C GLU A 130 14.34 2.55 11.64
N GLU A 131 14.45 1.37 12.27
CA GLU A 131 13.38 0.83 13.10
C GLU A 131 13.10 1.72 14.32
N ARG A 132 14.14 2.26 14.97
CA ARG A 132 13.97 3.19 16.09
C ARG A 132 13.29 4.50 15.67
N SER A 133 13.68 5.04 14.52
CA SER A 133 13.09 6.25 13.96
C SER A 133 11.62 6.04 13.62
N ASP A 134 11.30 4.91 12.97
CA ASP A 134 9.92 4.55 12.65
C ASP A 134 9.09 4.25 13.90
N LEU A 135 9.67 3.59 14.89
CA LEU A 135 9.03 3.35 16.19
C LEU A 135 8.65 4.67 16.86
N LEU A 136 9.58 5.62 16.99
CA LEU A 136 9.32 6.91 17.63
C LEU A 136 8.34 7.76 16.82
N ARG A 137 8.43 7.71 15.48
CA ARG A 137 7.48 8.38 14.58
C ARG A 137 6.05 7.88 14.82
N TYR A 138 5.84 6.57 14.78
CA TYR A 138 4.52 5.98 14.97
C TYR A 138 4.06 6.07 16.43
N TYR A 139 4.97 6.00 17.41
CA TYR A 139 4.65 6.21 18.81
C TYR A 139 4.10 7.62 19.06
N GLY A 140 4.69 8.64 18.42
CA GLY A 140 4.18 10.01 18.46
C GLY A 140 2.87 10.19 17.67
N GLU A 141 2.75 9.56 16.49
CA GLU A 141 1.54 9.65 15.64
C GLU A 141 0.32 8.96 16.27
N PHE A 142 0.54 7.92 17.08
CA PHE A 142 -0.52 7.16 17.74
C PHE A 142 -0.64 7.45 19.24
N GLU A 143 -0.03 8.53 19.74
CA GLU A 143 -0.12 8.97 21.14
C GLU A 143 0.23 7.86 22.17
N GLY A 144 1.16 6.97 21.79
CA GLY A 144 1.60 5.86 22.62
C GLY A 144 0.78 4.57 22.56
N ASP A 145 -0.17 4.46 21.62
CA ASP A 145 -0.89 3.22 21.34
C ASP A 145 0.03 2.20 20.65
N MET A 146 0.61 1.31 21.45
CA MET A 146 1.58 0.32 21.00
C MET A 146 0.99 -0.70 20.03
N ASP A 147 -0.30 -1.05 20.15
CA ASP A 147 -0.95 -2.00 19.25
C ASP A 147 -0.99 -1.45 17.81
N LYS A 148 -1.25 -0.15 17.66
CA LYS A 148 -1.14 0.53 16.36
C LYS A 148 0.31 0.64 15.90
N VAL A 149 1.25 0.90 16.80
CA VAL A 149 2.68 0.97 16.45
C VAL A 149 3.16 -0.36 15.85
N PHE A 150 2.79 -1.51 16.43
CA PHE A 150 3.14 -2.84 15.89
C PHE A 150 2.53 -3.10 14.50
N CYS A 151 1.37 -2.54 14.17
CA CYS A 151 0.80 -2.71 12.83
C CYS A 151 1.53 -1.91 11.74
N TYR A 152 2.33 -0.91 12.11
CA TYR A 152 2.96 0.03 11.16
C TYR A 152 4.49 -0.07 11.13
N VAL A 153 5.13 -0.54 12.21
CA VAL A 153 6.57 -0.85 12.21
C VAL A 153 6.80 -2.15 11.44
N LEU A 154 7.59 -2.06 10.37
CA LEU A 154 7.94 -3.21 9.52
C LEU A 154 8.60 -4.32 10.34
N CYS A 155 8.31 -5.57 9.96
CA CYS A 155 8.88 -6.77 10.59
C CYS A 155 8.69 -6.85 12.12
N SER A 156 7.74 -6.11 12.70
CA SER A 156 7.55 -6.08 14.15
C SER A 156 6.65 -7.22 14.63
N ARG A 157 7.07 -7.89 15.71
CA ARG A 157 6.33 -8.99 16.33
C ARG A 157 6.00 -8.61 17.76
N PRO A 158 4.73 -8.37 18.13
CA PRO A 158 4.35 -7.94 19.48
C PRO A 158 4.93 -8.80 20.61
N ALA A 159 4.99 -10.12 20.40
CA ALA A 159 5.49 -11.07 21.38
C ALA A 159 7.02 -11.04 21.56
N GLU A 160 7.78 -10.71 20.52
CA GLU A 160 9.25 -10.73 20.57
C GLU A 160 9.86 -9.33 20.74
N ASP A 161 9.27 -8.32 20.11
CA ASP A 161 9.80 -6.96 20.03
C ASP A 161 9.17 -6.00 21.06
N GLY A 162 8.07 -6.41 21.70
CA GLY A 162 7.39 -5.69 22.79
C GLY A 162 8.33 -5.08 23.83
N PRO A 163 9.16 -5.90 24.50
CA PRO A 163 10.07 -5.41 25.53
C PRO A 163 11.09 -4.41 25.00
N ARG A 164 11.64 -4.67 23.81
CA ARG A 164 12.68 -3.85 23.16
C ARG A 164 12.14 -2.49 22.74
N PHE A 165 10.94 -2.46 22.18
CA PHE A 165 10.28 -1.22 21.77
C PHE A 165 9.93 -0.35 22.97
N LEU A 166 9.46 -0.97 24.06
CA LEU A 166 9.23 -0.27 25.32
C LEU A 166 10.51 0.33 25.91
N GLU A 167 11.65 -0.36 25.83
CA GLU A 167 12.94 0.22 26.25
C GLU A 167 13.36 1.42 25.41
N VAL A 168 13.24 1.33 24.07
CA VAL A 168 13.55 2.44 23.16
C VAL A 168 12.67 3.65 23.44
N VAL A 169 11.36 3.43 23.60
CA VAL A 169 10.39 4.48 23.92
C VAL A 169 10.68 5.09 25.29
N ARG A 170 10.93 4.27 26.32
CA ARG A 170 11.26 4.77 27.67
C ARG A 170 12.56 5.57 27.69
N ALA A 171 13.57 5.15 26.93
CA ALA A 171 14.82 5.89 26.79
C ALA A 171 14.59 7.24 26.11
N ALA A 172 13.71 7.31 25.11
CA ALA A 172 13.37 8.56 24.43
C ALA A 172 12.52 9.50 25.29
N VAL A 173 11.57 8.98 26.06
CA VAL A 173 10.69 9.77 26.95
C VAL A 173 11.41 10.22 28.23
N GLY A 174 12.34 9.42 28.76
CA GLY A 174 13.12 9.77 29.95
C GLY A 174 14.31 10.71 29.69
N ALA A 175 14.64 10.98 28.42
CA ALA A 175 15.72 11.89 28.01
C ALA A 175 15.22 13.31 27.69
N GLY A 176 13.90 13.56 27.76
CA GLY A 176 13.26 14.88 27.62
C GLY A 176 12.71 15.40 28.95
#